data_AF-A0A482ZZZ7-F1
#
_entry.id   AF-A0A482ZZZ7-F1
#
_cell.length_a   1.000
_cell.length_b   1.000
_cell.length_c   1.000
_cell.angle_alpha   90.00
_cell.angle_beta   90.00
_cell.angle_gamma   90.00
#
_symmetry.space_group_name_H-M   'P 1'
#
loop_
_entity.id
_entity.type
_entity.pdbx_description
1 polymer ?
#
loop_
_entity_poly.entity_id
_entity_poly.type
_entity_poly.pdbx_seq_one_letter_code
_entity_poly.pdbx_strand_id
1 'polypeptide(L)'
;MEIEDLEIIDFLKSTLPLDSATPLQLKPLVKEIQIAYRKRGHVLAIKPDFLYLVRKGAVLIEDENEKLFSILSERQWFGYNTQLALYSHSCQEDTLYYRIPKKLFFNLFDDQSRVNHFFVDAGLEASIKAQNIIKQNSLLDNSVLSMSRANDVYTVDLKTSISQVATLMSDKRVTSVVITDNDVLCGIVTDRAFCTKVAAVGLDVSHPIGDIMTLNPIFIEHYKSGIEAMLLMAKSGIRHLPIVKNKQAIGIITAADLLRKQSHNVVFLINEVLVSNTIDELKKISKQVPLLLQHGFDANMDEHDITYSVSSVGRSINQQLLKQAEVLFGDPPIAYAWVVAGSLARSEQIAHSDQDNLLILSDEYDERLHGDYFSKLAQYVCDGLNACGYVFCPGDVMAINPKWRQSVAVWRSYFNQWISSPDPKALMYASIFFDLKCIYGTPELLKDLMTEVFTKTRQNTIFQSHMAHNAEHYKPPLGFFRNFILEDNGVNKKSLNLKKKGVVPIVDIARVYALSHGVRAVNTQGRLRELADVGGLSASGAKELIEAYKFINLVRIKHQSRQIKTNQSIDNLVPTIEISSLDQKHLKDAFSIVSNMQAAMSSQYQTSILL
;
A
#
# COMPACT_ATOMS: atom_id res chain seq x y z
N MET A 1 3.89 12.07 -48.80
CA MET A 1 3.38 12.29 -47.43
C MET A 1 4.39 13.21 -46.81
N GLU A 2 3.98 14.41 -46.42
CA GLU A 2 4.90 15.42 -45.92
C GLU A 2 5.41 15.01 -44.52
N ILE A 3 6.54 15.56 -44.07
CA ILE A 3 7.14 15.19 -42.77
C ILE A 3 6.16 15.46 -41.62
N GLU A 4 5.37 16.53 -41.72
CA GLU A 4 4.34 16.90 -40.75
C GLU A 4 3.21 15.86 -40.66
N ASP A 5 2.78 15.28 -41.80
CA ASP A 5 1.77 14.21 -41.81
C ASP A 5 2.27 12.97 -41.05
N LEU A 6 3.55 12.62 -41.20
CA LEU A 6 4.16 11.49 -40.51
C LEU A 6 4.16 11.69 -38.99
N GLU A 7 4.52 12.88 -38.52
CA GLU A 7 4.51 13.19 -37.08
C GLU A 7 3.11 13.17 -36.48
N ILE A 8 2.09 13.64 -37.21
CA ILE A 8 0.70 13.56 -36.77
C ILE A 8 0.27 12.10 -36.72
N ILE A 9 0.55 11.30 -37.77
CA ILE A 9 0.23 9.87 -37.80
C ILE A 9 0.87 9.14 -36.62
N ASP A 10 2.15 9.38 -36.35
CA ASP A 10 2.86 8.72 -35.24
C ASP A 10 2.26 9.10 -33.89
N PHE A 11 1.86 10.35 -33.70
CA PHE A 11 1.16 10.76 -32.50
C PHE A 11 -0.21 10.11 -32.37
N LEU A 12 -1.03 10.12 -33.43
CA LEU A 12 -2.36 9.52 -33.44
C LEU A 12 -2.26 8.00 -33.17
N LYS A 13 -1.28 7.31 -33.76
CA LYS A 13 -1.01 5.88 -33.48
C LYS A 13 -0.51 5.62 -32.06
N SER A 14 0.00 6.64 -31.37
CA SER A 14 0.33 6.56 -29.94
C SER A 14 -0.83 6.91 -29.01
N THR A 15 -2.00 7.23 -29.57
CA THR A 15 -3.16 7.75 -28.85
C THR A 15 -4.36 6.82 -29.03
N LEU A 16 -4.97 6.39 -27.94
CA LEU A 16 -6.20 5.58 -27.99
C LEU A 16 -7.39 6.39 -28.49
N PRO A 17 -8.37 5.80 -29.19
CA PRO A 17 -8.40 4.44 -29.73
C PRO A 17 -7.75 4.33 -31.12
N LEU A 18 -7.01 5.36 -31.57
CA LEU A 18 -6.41 5.42 -32.91
C LEU A 18 -5.15 4.55 -33.07
N ASP A 19 -4.65 3.97 -31.99
CA ASP A 19 -3.50 3.05 -31.95
C ASP A 19 -3.71 1.79 -32.80
N SER A 20 -4.95 1.32 -32.95
CA SER A 20 -5.28 0.18 -33.80
C SER A 20 -5.45 0.53 -35.29
N ALA A 21 -5.48 1.81 -35.66
CA ALA A 21 -5.64 2.22 -37.06
C ALA A 21 -4.31 2.11 -37.82
N THR A 22 -4.37 1.59 -39.04
CA THR A 22 -3.20 1.58 -39.93
C THR A 22 -2.86 3.00 -40.41
N PRO A 23 -1.59 3.29 -40.76
CA PRO A 23 -1.23 4.58 -41.35
C PRO A 23 -2.07 4.94 -42.59
N LEU A 24 -2.49 3.95 -43.39
CA LEU A 24 -3.36 4.15 -44.54
C LEU A 24 -4.78 4.58 -44.13
N GLN A 25 -5.33 3.99 -43.08
CA GLN A 25 -6.63 4.39 -42.52
C GLN A 25 -6.59 5.79 -41.90
N LEU A 26 -5.46 6.21 -41.32
CA LEU A 26 -5.34 7.54 -40.70
C LEU A 26 -5.16 8.67 -41.71
N LYS A 27 -4.69 8.40 -42.93
CA LYS A 27 -4.44 9.44 -43.96
C LYS A 27 -5.63 10.38 -44.23
N PRO A 28 -6.87 9.90 -44.42
CA PRO A 28 -8.02 10.78 -44.60
C PRO A 28 -8.30 11.65 -43.38
N LEU A 29 -8.07 11.12 -42.17
CA LEU A 29 -8.27 11.86 -40.92
C LEU A 29 -7.25 12.99 -40.77
N VAL A 30 -5.97 12.72 -41.10
CA VAL A 30 -4.88 13.70 -40.97
C VAL A 30 -5.07 14.89 -41.90
N LYS A 31 -5.58 14.66 -43.12
CA LYS A 31 -5.89 15.74 -44.07
C LYS A 31 -6.97 16.71 -43.59
N GLU A 32 -7.86 16.24 -42.73
CA GLU A 32 -9.03 16.99 -42.26
C GLU A 32 -8.91 17.42 -40.79
N ILE A 33 -7.78 17.09 -40.14
CA ILE A 33 -7.48 17.51 -38.78
C ILE A 33 -7.19 19.00 -38.76
N GLN A 34 -7.72 19.67 -37.75
CA GLN A 34 -7.46 21.09 -37.54
C GLN A 34 -6.60 21.25 -36.29
N ILE A 35 -5.42 21.81 -36.48
CA ILE A 35 -4.45 22.05 -35.41
C ILE A 35 -4.74 23.43 -34.81
N ALA A 36 -4.89 23.48 -33.49
CA ALA A 36 -5.17 24.72 -32.78
C ALA A 36 -4.24 24.89 -31.59
N TYR A 37 -3.65 26.07 -31.47
CA TYR A 37 -2.87 26.51 -30.32
C TYR A 37 -3.60 27.63 -29.58
N ARG A 38 -3.63 27.57 -28.25
CA ARG A 38 -4.23 28.58 -27.37
C ARG A 38 -3.33 28.83 -26.17
N LYS A 39 -3.26 30.09 -25.74
CA LYS A 39 -2.50 30.49 -24.56
C LYS A 39 -3.26 30.10 -23.28
N ARG A 40 -2.51 29.99 -22.19
CA ARG A 40 -3.06 29.85 -20.83
C ARG A 40 -4.22 30.82 -20.56
N GLY A 41 -5.26 30.34 -19.90
CA GLY A 41 -6.47 31.06 -19.50
C GLY A 41 -7.52 31.19 -20.61
N HIS A 42 -7.24 30.76 -21.84
CA HIS A 42 -8.21 30.83 -22.92
C HIS A 42 -9.32 29.79 -22.75
N VAL A 43 -10.58 30.22 -22.82
CA VAL A 43 -11.76 29.35 -22.79
C VAL A 43 -12.02 28.75 -24.17
N LEU A 44 -12.17 27.44 -24.25
CA LEU A 44 -12.37 26.67 -25.47
C LEU A 44 -13.87 26.49 -25.75
N ALA A 45 -14.29 26.89 -26.94
CA ALA A 45 -15.63 26.60 -27.44
C ALA A 45 -15.69 25.18 -28.03
N ILE A 46 -16.39 24.27 -27.35
CA ILE A 46 -16.58 22.88 -27.78
C ILE A 46 -17.73 22.80 -28.77
N LYS A 47 -17.46 22.27 -29.97
CA LYS A 47 -18.43 22.09 -31.04
C LYS A 47 -18.91 20.64 -31.08
N PRO A 48 -20.22 20.39 -31.27
CA PRO A 48 -20.79 19.05 -31.17
C PRO A 48 -20.29 18.08 -32.24
N ASP A 49 -19.92 18.57 -33.43
CA ASP A 49 -19.48 17.73 -34.57
C ASP A 49 -18.00 17.31 -34.49
N PHE A 50 -17.27 17.76 -33.46
CA PHE A 50 -15.84 17.54 -33.34
C PHE A 50 -15.48 16.80 -32.06
N LEU A 51 -14.43 16.01 -32.16
CA LEU A 51 -13.64 15.53 -31.04
C LEU A 51 -12.40 16.39 -30.91
N TYR A 52 -11.92 16.49 -29.69
CA TYR A 52 -10.74 17.27 -29.38
C TYR A 52 -9.72 16.38 -28.69
N LEU A 53 -8.45 16.51 -29.08
CA LEU A 53 -7.35 15.70 -28.57
C LEU A 53 -6.19 16.61 -28.17
N VAL A 54 -5.77 16.56 -26.91
CA VAL A 54 -4.64 17.36 -26.43
C VAL A 54 -3.33 16.80 -27.01
N ARG A 55 -2.62 17.59 -27.81
CA ARG A 55 -1.32 17.22 -28.37
C ARG A 55 -0.19 17.54 -27.41
N LYS A 56 -0.26 18.73 -26.79
CA LYS A 56 0.70 19.26 -25.81
C LYS A 56 -0.02 20.29 -24.95
N GLY A 57 0.23 20.32 -23.64
CA GLY A 57 -0.43 21.23 -22.71
C GLY A 57 -1.51 20.55 -21.87
N ALA A 58 -2.38 21.37 -21.25
CA ALA A 58 -3.48 20.90 -20.41
C ALA A 58 -4.78 21.70 -20.59
N VAL A 59 -5.92 21.02 -20.47
CA VAL A 59 -7.27 21.59 -20.51
C VAL A 59 -7.99 21.29 -19.20
N LEU A 60 -8.37 22.35 -18.50
CA LEU A 60 -9.20 22.32 -17.30
C LEU A 60 -10.68 22.24 -17.72
N ILE A 61 -11.45 21.36 -17.06
CA ILE A 61 -12.91 21.25 -17.22
C ILE A 61 -13.57 21.58 -15.89
N GLU A 62 -14.50 22.52 -15.90
CA GLU A 62 -15.26 22.98 -14.74
C GLU A 62 -16.77 22.89 -15.02
N ASP A 63 -17.53 22.42 -14.03
CA ASP A 63 -18.98 22.32 -14.14
C ASP A 63 -19.68 23.70 -14.11
N GLU A 64 -21.02 23.69 -14.16
CA GLU A 64 -21.86 24.89 -14.16
C GLU A 64 -21.69 25.79 -12.91
N ASN A 65 -21.11 25.26 -11.83
CA ASN A 65 -20.85 25.98 -10.58
C ASN A 65 -19.37 26.36 -10.41
N GLU A 66 -18.58 26.40 -11.49
CA GLU A 66 -17.14 26.66 -11.48
C GLU A 66 -16.34 25.64 -10.65
N LYS A 67 -16.88 24.43 -10.44
CA LYS A 67 -16.17 23.39 -9.71
C LYS A 67 -15.32 22.55 -10.65
N LEU A 68 -14.06 22.34 -10.28
CA LEU A 68 -13.16 21.45 -11.00
C LEU A 68 -13.77 20.05 -11.19
N PHE A 69 -13.97 19.68 -12.45
CA PHE A 69 -14.43 18.35 -12.85
C PHE A 69 -13.24 17.47 -13.28
N SER A 70 -12.35 17.98 -14.13
CA SER A 70 -11.20 17.22 -14.61
C SER A 70 -10.09 18.13 -15.16
N ILE A 71 -8.86 17.61 -15.20
CA ILE A 71 -7.74 18.22 -15.94
C ILE A 71 -7.28 17.20 -16.97
N LEU A 72 -7.30 17.59 -18.24
CA LEU A 72 -6.91 16.77 -19.38
C LEU A 72 -5.50 17.12 -19.84
N SER A 73 -4.62 16.14 -19.90
CA SER A 73 -3.22 16.25 -20.35
C SER A 73 -3.03 15.67 -21.77
N GLU A 74 -1.79 15.65 -22.25
CA GLU A 74 -1.42 15.05 -23.53
C GLU A 74 -2.07 13.69 -23.78
N ARG A 75 -2.53 13.48 -25.02
CA ARG A 75 -3.20 12.27 -25.51
C ARG A 75 -4.59 12.01 -24.92
N GLN A 76 -5.16 12.95 -24.16
CA GLN A 76 -6.52 12.83 -23.64
C GLN A 76 -7.55 13.56 -24.52
N TRP A 77 -8.76 13.02 -24.54
CA TRP A 77 -9.86 13.48 -25.38
C TRP A 77 -10.86 14.34 -24.63
N PHE A 78 -11.55 15.21 -25.36
CA PHE A 78 -12.74 15.93 -24.90
C PHE A 78 -13.70 16.21 -26.07
N GLY A 79 -14.91 16.66 -25.74
CA GLY A 79 -15.99 16.89 -26.72
C GLY A 79 -16.70 15.62 -27.22
N TYR A 80 -16.37 14.45 -26.68
CA TYR A 80 -17.05 13.18 -27.01
C TYR A 80 -18.41 13.04 -26.33
N ASN A 81 -18.58 13.58 -25.13
CA ASN A 81 -19.82 13.53 -24.36
C ASN A 81 -20.58 14.86 -24.48
N THR A 82 -21.84 14.81 -24.88
CA THR A 82 -22.70 15.99 -25.09
C THR A 82 -22.98 16.76 -23.81
N GLN A 83 -23.06 16.09 -22.66
CA GLN A 83 -23.25 16.72 -21.35
C GLN A 83 -21.96 17.39 -20.88
N LEU A 84 -20.81 16.73 -21.02
CA LEU A 84 -19.52 17.34 -20.68
C LEU A 84 -19.19 18.52 -21.59
N ALA A 85 -19.66 18.54 -22.84
CA ALA A 85 -19.48 19.67 -23.73
C ALA A 85 -20.15 20.97 -23.24
N LEU A 86 -21.11 20.89 -22.30
CA LEU A 86 -21.75 22.05 -21.66
C LEU A 86 -20.87 22.67 -20.57
N TYR A 87 -19.87 21.94 -20.08
CA TYR A 87 -18.95 22.42 -19.05
C TYR A 87 -17.95 23.43 -19.63
N SER A 88 -17.45 24.31 -18.76
CA SER A 88 -16.40 25.25 -19.13
C SER A 88 -15.11 24.47 -19.40
N HIS A 89 -14.46 24.75 -20.53
CA HIS A 89 -13.15 24.19 -20.86
C HIS A 89 -12.16 25.34 -20.98
N SER A 90 -11.07 25.34 -20.22
CA SER A 90 -10.07 26.41 -20.28
C SER A 90 -8.65 25.86 -20.35
N CYS A 91 -7.75 26.55 -21.05
CA CYS A 91 -6.37 26.14 -21.14
C CYS A 91 -5.64 26.46 -19.83
N GLN A 92 -5.18 25.44 -19.09
CA GLN A 92 -4.46 25.65 -17.83
C GLN A 92 -3.02 26.16 -18.06
N GLU A 93 -2.47 25.82 -19.21
CA GLU A 93 -1.18 26.27 -19.74
C GLU A 93 -1.31 26.53 -21.25
N ASP A 94 -0.20 26.82 -21.92
CA ASP A 94 -0.20 26.96 -23.38
C ASP A 94 -0.48 25.59 -24.02
N THR A 95 -1.61 25.47 -24.72
CA THR A 95 -2.15 24.19 -25.15
C THR A 95 -2.29 24.11 -26.66
N LEU A 96 -1.65 23.09 -27.22
CA LEU A 96 -1.80 22.62 -28.60
C LEU A 96 -2.75 21.41 -28.60
N TYR A 97 -3.81 21.48 -29.39
CA TYR A 97 -4.78 20.39 -29.52
C TYR A 97 -5.23 20.21 -30.97
N TYR A 98 -5.69 19.00 -31.27
CA TYR A 98 -6.29 18.65 -32.55
C TYR A 98 -7.80 18.67 -32.43
N ARG A 99 -8.45 19.28 -33.41
CA ARG A 99 -9.90 19.23 -33.62
C ARG A 99 -10.18 18.28 -34.77
N ILE A 100 -10.91 17.21 -34.47
CA ILE A 100 -11.06 16.02 -35.31
C ILE A 100 -12.54 15.84 -35.66
N PRO A 101 -12.93 15.82 -36.95
CA PRO A 101 -14.34 15.61 -37.33
C PRO A 101 -14.84 14.24 -36.84
N LYS A 102 -15.93 14.23 -36.04
CA LYS A 102 -16.50 12.98 -35.48
C LYS A 102 -16.80 11.95 -36.57
N LYS A 103 -17.43 12.39 -37.65
CA LYS A 103 -17.82 11.52 -38.78
C LYS A 103 -16.62 10.77 -39.36
N LEU A 104 -15.49 11.45 -39.56
CA LEU A 104 -14.28 10.81 -40.10
C LEU A 104 -13.63 9.89 -39.07
N PHE A 105 -13.60 10.31 -37.81
CA PHE A 105 -13.05 9.50 -36.72
C PHE A 105 -13.81 8.18 -36.55
N PHE A 106 -15.14 8.22 -36.47
CA PHE A 106 -15.94 7.00 -36.30
C PHE A 106 -15.91 6.08 -37.53
N ASN A 107 -15.74 6.63 -38.73
CA ASN A 107 -15.58 5.85 -39.95
C ASN A 107 -14.25 5.06 -40.02
N LEU A 108 -13.30 5.32 -39.11
CA LEU A 108 -12.06 4.54 -39.03
C LEU A 108 -12.26 3.14 -38.44
N PHE A 109 -13.38 2.91 -37.77
CA PHE A 109 -13.63 1.69 -37.00
C PHE A 109 -14.89 1.00 -37.53
N ASP A 110 -14.72 -0.23 -38.01
CA ASP A 110 -15.84 -1.07 -38.48
C ASP A 110 -16.77 -1.48 -37.31
N ASP A 111 -16.20 -1.68 -36.11
CA ASP A 111 -16.94 -1.90 -34.86
C ASP A 111 -16.85 -0.68 -33.94
N GLN A 112 -17.95 0.07 -33.86
CA GLN A 112 -18.04 1.26 -33.02
C GLN A 112 -18.19 0.93 -31.52
N SER A 113 -18.43 -0.34 -31.16
CA SER A 113 -18.64 -0.76 -29.76
C SER A 113 -17.40 -0.51 -28.91
N ARG A 114 -16.21 -0.81 -29.44
CA ARG A 114 -14.92 -0.58 -28.76
C ARG A 114 -14.64 0.91 -28.52
N VAL A 115 -14.96 1.75 -29.51
CA VAL A 115 -14.76 3.21 -29.44
C VAL A 115 -15.74 3.83 -28.45
N ASN A 116 -16.99 3.39 -28.47
CA ASN A 116 -18.01 3.85 -27.54
C ASN A 116 -17.66 3.45 -26.10
N HIS A 117 -17.17 2.22 -25.89
CA HIS A 117 -16.72 1.76 -24.58
C HIS A 117 -15.55 2.61 -24.05
N PHE A 118 -14.55 2.92 -24.89
CA PHE A 118 -13.43 3.79 -24.52
C PHE A 118 -13.89 5.16 -24.00
N PHE A 119 -14.84 5.81 -24.69
CA PHE A 119 -15.34 7.12 -24.26
C PHE A 119 -16.27 7.05 -23.04
N VAL A 120 -17.00 5.94 -22.86
CA VAL A 120 -17.77 5.68 -21.64
C VAL A 120 -16.83 5.52 -20.44
N ASP A 121 -15.79 4.70 -20.56
CA ASP A 121 -14.80 4.47 -19.51
C ASP A 121 -14.02 5.75 -19.17
N ALA A 122 -13.58 6.51 -20.17
CA ALA A 122 -12.90 7.78 -19.97
C ALA A 122 -13.81 8.80 -19.23
N GLY A 123 -15.11 8.83 -19.57
CA GLY A 123 -16.09 9.65 -18.86
C GLY A 123 -16.34 9.19 -17.42
N LEU A 124 -16.39 7.87 -17.20
CA LEU A 124 -16.55 7.29 -15.87
C LEU A 124 -15.31 7.53 -15.00
N GLU A 125 -14.10 7.38 -15.52
CA GLU A 125 -12.85 7.67 -14.80
C GLU A 125 -12.76 9.15 -14.39
N ALA A 126 -13.14 10.08 -15.28
CA ALA A 126 -13.20 11.50 -14.95
C ALA A 126 -14.24 11.79 -13.84
N SER A 127 -15.43 11.17 -13.94
CA SER A 127 -16.48 11.28 -12.92
C SER A 127 -16.07 10.65 -11.58
N ILE A 128 -15.37 9.52 -11.58
CA ILE A 128 -14.84 8.88 -10.36
C ILE A 128 -13.74 9.73 -9.73
N LYS A 129 -12.84 10.33 -10.52
CA LYS A 129 -11.83 11.28 -10.00
C LYS A 129 -12.47 12.49 -9.34
N ALA A 130 -13.50 13.07 -9.97
CA ALA A 130 -14.27 14.19 -9.41
C ALA A 130 -15.06 13.78 -8.15
N GLN A 131 -15.66 12.58 -8.15
CA GLN A 131 -16.45 12.08 -7.02
C GLN A 131 -15.58 11.64 -5.84
N ASN A 132 -14.39 11.08 -6.05
CA ASN A 132 -13.49 10.64 -4.98
C ASN A 132 -12.91 11.81 -4.18
N ILE A 133 -12.75 12.99 -4.79
CA ILE A 133 -12.40 14.23 -4.05
C ILE A 133 -13.54 14.64 -3.08
N ILE A 134 -14.78 14.27 -3.38
CA ILE A 134 -15.98 14.74 -2.66
C ILE A 134 -16.53 13.69 -1.67
N LYS A 135 -16.41 12.38 -1.94
CA LYS A 135 -17.13 11.30 -1.23
C LYS A 135 -16.38 10.59 -0.10
N GLN A 136 -15.11 10.90 0.19
CA GLN A 136 -14.31 10.11 1.13
C GLN A 136 -13.80 10.84 2.39
N ASN A 137 -14.39 11.99 2.75
CA ASN A 137 -14.11 12.60 4.04
C ASN A 137 -15.19 12.22 5.06
N SER A 138 -14.98 11.11 5.78
CA SER A 138 -15.74 10.73 7.00
C SER A 138 -15.90 11.88 8.01
N LEU A 139 -14.99 12.86 7.96
CA LEU A 139 -14.99 14.08 8.77
C LEU A 139 -16.00 15.15 8.33
N LEU A 140 -16.46 15.13 7.08
CA LEU A 140 -17.52 16.03 6.58
C LEU A 140 -18.91 15.48 6.93
N ASP A 141 -19.07 14.16 6.80
CA ASP A 141 -20.40 13.52 6.85
C ASP A 141 -20.86 13.15 8.27
N ASN A 142 -19.94 13.12 9.24
CA ASN A 142 -20.23 12.75 10.62
C ASN A 142 -20.14 13.94 11.58
N SER A 143 -21.05 13.97 12.55
CA SER A 143 -20.99 14.95 13.64
C SER A 143 -19.92 14.58 14.66
N VAL A 144 -19.34 15.57 15.34
CA VAL A 144 -18.36 15.35 16.42
C VAL A 144 -18.88 14.41 17.50
N LEU A 145 -20.19 14.42 17.76
CA LEU A 145 -20.81 13.51 18.72
C LEU A 145 -20.77 12.05 18.24
N SER A 146 -21.09 11.76 16.98
CA SER A 146 -21.00 10.39 16.44
C SER A 146 -19.55 9.92 16.25
N MET A 147 -18.62 10.87 16.19
CA MET A 147 -17.18 10.62 16.09
C MET A 147 -16.51 10.40 17.45
N SER A 148 -17.04 11.02 18.51
CA SER A 148 -16.58 10.81 19.89
C SER A 148 -16.83 9.38 20.35
N ARG A 149 -16.04 8.92 21.32
CA ARG A 149 -16.34 7.66 22.02
C ARG A 149 -17.62 7.89 22.84
N ALA A 150 -18.61 7.03 22.67
CA ALA A 150 -19.82 7.10 23.49
C ALA A 150 -19.43 6.94 24.97
N ASN A 151 -19.85 7.91 25.81
CA ASN A 151 -19.68 7.95 27.27
C ASN A 151 -18.31 8.39 27.86
N ASP A 152 -17.42 9.05 27.10
CA ASP A 152 -16.10 9.47 27.61
C ASP A 152 -16.03 10.88 28.23
N VAL A 153 -17.17 11.55 28.50
CA VAL A 153 -17.14 12.80 29.27
C VAL A 153 -17.08 12.46 30.76
N TYR A 154 -15.88 12.52 31.31
CA TYR A 154 -15.70 12.54 32.76
C TYR A 154 -15.78 13.99 33.21
N THR A 155 -16.80 14.29 34.02
CA THR A 155 -17.00 15.60 34.64
C THR A 155 -16.67 15.55 36.12
N VAL A 156 -16.07 16.61 36.63
CA VAL A 156 -15.79 16.80 38.07
C VAL A 156 -16.10 18.24 38.47
N ASP A 157 -16.46 18.45 39.74
CA ASP A 157 -16.68 19.79 40.29
C ASP A 157 -15.36 20.56 40.44
N LEU A 158 -15.40 21.89 40.32
CA LEU A 158 -14.24 22.77 40.45
C LEU A 158 -13.46 22.64 41.77
N LYS A 159 -14.11 22.14 42.83
CA LYS A 159 -13.51 21.92 44.17
C LYS A 159 -12.88 20.54 44.36
N THR A 160 -13.05 19.63 43.41
CA THR A 160 -12.42 18.30 43.43
C THR A 160 -10.91 18.46 43.51
N SER A 161 -10.22 17.68 44.34
CA SER A 161 -8.77 17.86 44.50
C SER A 161 -8.00 17.42 43.24
N ILE A 162 -6.83 18.03 43.02
CA ILE A 162 -5.91 17.63 41.95
C ILE A 162 -5.59 16.13 42.03
N SER A 163 -5.37 15.60 43.23
CA SER A 163 -5.11 14.16 43.44
C SER A 163 -6.26 13.27 43.00
N GLN A 164 -7.51 13.61 43.36
CA GLN A 164 -8.70 12.85 42.98
C GLN A 164 -8.88 12.82 41.46
N VAL A 165 -8.66 13.96 40.80
CA VAL A 165 -8.75 14.04 39.34
C VAL A 165 -7.62 13.26 38.67
N ALA A 166 -6.40 13.29 39.20
CA ALA A 166 -5.30 12.48 38.69
C ALA A 166 -5.58 10.98 38.80
N THR A 167 -6.13 10.52 39.94
CA THR A 167 -6.58 9.13 40.13
C THR A 167 -7.66 8.77 39.12
N LEU A 168 -8.68 9.62 38.95
CA LEU A 168 -9.73 9.42 37.95
C LEU A 168 -9.15 9.27 36.53
N MET A 169 -8.24 10.16 36.14
CA MET A 169 -7.59 10.13 34.83
C MET A 169 -6.79 8.84 34.61
N SER A 170 -6.06 8.38 35.64
CA SER A 170 -5.30 7.13 35.63
C SER A 170 -6.22 5.91 35.50
N ASP A 171 -7.24 5.82 36.36
CA ASP A 171 -8.16 4.67 36.42
C ASP A 171 -8.99 4.53 35.14
N LYS A 172 -9.43 5.67 34.59
CA LYS A 172 -10.23 5.71 33.36
C LYS A 172 -9.39 5.78 32.09
N ARG A 173 -8.07 5.88 32.21
CA ARG A 173 -7.12 6.00 31.09
C ARG A 173 -7.47 7.14 30.12
N VAL A 174 -7.83 8.30 30.67
CA VAL A 174 -8.16 9.51 29.89
C VAL A 174 -7.09 10.58 30.05
N THR A 175 -6.90 11.37 28.98
CA THR A 175 -5.88 12.45 28.96
C THR A 175 -6.44 13.83 29.29
N SER A 176 -7.75 13.92 29.54
CA SER A 176 -8.43 15.16 29.88
C SER A 176 -9.72 14.92 30.66
N VAL A 177 -10.09 15.85 31.52
CA VAL A 177 -11.34 15.85 32.31
C VAL A 177 -12.01 17.21 32.17
N VAL A 178 -13.34 17.19 32.02
CA VAL A 178 -14.17 18.39 31.95
C VAL A 178 -14.52 18.84 33.37
N ILE A 179 -14.43 20.14 33.64
CA ILE A 179 -14.76 20.72 34.94
C ILE A 179 -16.05 21.50 34.82
N THR A 180 -16.98 21.19 35.71
CA THR A 180 -18.30 21.82 35.76
C THR A 180 -18.52 22.58 37.07
N ASP A 181 -19.37 23.60 37.02
CA ASP A 181 -19.98 24.25 38.17
C ASP A 181 -21.51 24.14 37.98
N ASN A 182 -22.20 23.43 38.87
CA ASN A 182 -23.64 23.16 38.73
C ASN A 182 -24.06 22.66 37.32
N ASP A 183 -23.34 21.65 36.81
CA ASP A 183 -23.52 21.04 35.47
C ASP A 183 -23.25 21.96 34.26
N VAL A 184 -22.76 23.18 34.49
CA VAL A 184 -22.33 24.10 33.43
C VAL A 184 -20.84 23.92 33.19
N LEU A 185 -20.43 23.86 31.91
CA LEU A 185 -19.02 23.79 31.52
C LEU A 185 -18.25 25.04 32.00
N CYS A 186 -17.27 24.85 32.87
CA CYS A 186 -16.45 25.93 33.42
C CYS A 186 -14.97 25.79 33.04
N GLY A 187 -14.48 24.56 32.91
CA GLY A 187 -13.07 24.31 32.65
C GLY A 187 -12.77 22.99 31.97
N ILE A 188 -11.51 22.84 31.56
CA ILE A 188 -10.92 21.56 31.17
C ILE A 188 -9.52 21.45 31.76
N VAL A 189 -9.14 20.25 32.20
CA VAL A 189 -7.76 19.93 32.60
C VAL A 189 -7.23 18.80 31.72
N THR A 190 -5.95 18.86 31.37
CA THR A 190 -5.24 17.84 30.59
C THR A 190 -3.97 17.38 31.30
N ASP A 191 -3.40 16.26 30.90
CA ASP A 191 -2.10 15.76 31.36
C ASP A 191 -1.00 16.85 31.36
N ARG A 192 -0.97 17.71 30.33
CA ARG A 192 -0.05 18.85 30.24
C ARG A 192 -0.20 19.82 31.42
N ALA A 193 -1.41 20.05 31.93
CA ALA A 193 -1.62 20.92 33.08
C ALA A 193 -1.00 20.32 34.35
N PHE A 194 -1.09 19.00 34.54
CA PHE A 194 -0.40 18.32 35.64
C PHE A 194 1.12 18.47 35.52
N CYS A 195 1.69 18.27 34.32
CA CYS A 195 3.13 18.46 34.14
C CYS A 195 3.58 19.92 34.40
N THR A 196 2.86 20.88 33.82
CA THR A 196 3.32 22.29 33.77
C THR A 196 2.90 23.12 34.98
N LYS A 197 1.77 22.82 35.61
CA LYS A 197 1.23 23.61 36.74
C LYS A 197 1.33 22.90 38.08
N VAL A 198 1.49 21.56 38.09
CA VAL A 198 1.68 20.79 39.33
C VAL A 198 3.12 20.37 39.48
N ALA A 199 3.62 19.47 38.63
CA ALA A 199 4.94 18.88 38.78
C ALA A 199 6.08 19.90 38.63
N ALA A 200 6.02 20.76 37.62
CA ALA A 200 7.08 21.75 37.36
C ALA A 200 7.19 22.84 38.44
N VAL A 201 6.10 23.13 39.15
CA VAL A 201 6.02 24.24 40.13
C VAL A 201 5.95 23.72 41.57
N GLY A 202 5.77 22.40 41.76
CA GLY A 202 5.62 21.78 43.08
C GLY A 202 4.31 22.13 43.77
N LEU A 203 3.21 22.31 43.02
CA LEU A 203 1.89 22.60 43.60
C LEU A 203 1.40 21.37 44.39
N ASP A 204 0.86 21.61 45.60
CA ASP A 204 0.29 20.55 46.40
C ASP A 204 -0.97 19.97 45.72
N VAL A 205 -1.00 18.64 45.60
CA VAL A 205 -2.10 17.89 44.98
C VAL A 205 -3.39 17.90 45.80
N SER A 206 -3.36 18.42 47.04
CA SER A 206 -4.54 18.68 47.86
C SER A 206 -5.37 19.87 47.38
N HIS A 207 -4.78 20.76 46.57
CA HIS A 207 -5.47 21.94 46.04
C HIS A 207 -6.66 21.58 45.13
N PRO A 208 -7.64 22.50 44.98
CA PRO A 208 -8.73 22.35 44.01
C PRO A 208 -8.22 22.24 42.57
N ILE A 209 -8.87 21.41 41.75
CA ILE A 209 -8.56 21.27 40.32
C ILE A 209 -8.77 22.58 39.56
N GLY A 210 -9.66 23.45 40.07
CA GLY A 210 -9.88 24.80 39.56
C GLY A 210 -8.60 25.65 39.48
N ASP A 211 -7.59 25.37 40.30
CA ASP A 211 -6.33 26.12 40.31
C ASP A 211 -5.46 25.84 39.06
N ILE A 212 -5.62 24.67 38.44
CA ILE A 212 -4.80 24.25 37.30
C ILE A 212 -5.58 24.15 35.98
N MET A 213 -6.90 24.26 36.00
CA MET A 213 -7.72 24.15 34.80
C MET A 213 -7.47 25.26 33.78
N THR A 214 -7.92 25.01 32.55
CA THR A 214 -8.16 26.08 31.57
C THR A 214 -9.58 26.56 31.74
N LEU A 215 -9.76 27.78 32.23
CA LEU A 215 -11.06 28.43 32.39
C LEU A 215 -11.66 28.75 31.01
N ASN A 216 -12.99 28.62 30.88
CA ASN A 216 -13.74 28.93 29.65
C ASN A 216 -13.15 28.25 28.40
N PRO A 217 -13.07 26.91 28.37
CA PRO A 217 -12.44 26.21 27.27
C PRO A 217 -13.19 26.43 25.97
N ILE A 218 -12.44 26.50 24.87
CA ILE A 218 -13.00 26.45 23.52
C ILE A 218 -13.75 25.13 23.37
N PHE A 219 -15.01 25.19 22.98
CA PHE A 219 -15.90 24.03 22.82
C PHE A 219 -16.45 23.97 21.40
N ILE A 220 -17.10 22.85 21.07
CA ILE A 220 -17.79 22.68 19.80
C ILE A 220 -19.21 22.15 20.00
N GLU A 221 -20.15 22.66 19.20
CA GLU A 221 -21.54 22.21 19.22
C GLU A 221 -21.69 20.76 18.70
N HIS A 222 -22.55 19.97 19.33
CA HIS A 222 -22.66 18.53 19.09
C HIS A 222 -23.00 18.10 17.65
N TYR A 223 -23.62 18.99 16.87
CA TYR A 223 -24.05 18.73 15.49
C TYR A 223 -22.98 19.12 14.45
N LYS A 224 -21.89 19.75 14.87
CA LYS A 224 -20.81 20.22 13.98
C LYS A 224 -20.00 19.06 13.42
N SER A 225 -19.38 19.27 12.26
CA SER A 225 -18.58 18.26 11.56
C SER A 225 -17.21 18.05 12.19
N GLY A 226 -16.60 16.89 11.92
CA GLY A 226 -15.23 16.59 12.33
C GLY A 226 -14.19 17.54 11.71
N ILE A 227 -14.42 18.04 10.50
CA ILE A 227 -13.55 19.07 9.89
C ILE A 227 -13.62 20.40 10.63
N GLU A 228 -14.81 20.84 11.04
CA GLU A 228 -14.93 22.04 11.87
C GLU A 228 -14.16 21.88 13.19
N ALA A 229 -14.21 20.69 13.81
CA ALA A 229 -13.40 20.38 14.98
C ALA A 229 -11.90 20.45 14.72
N MET A 230 -11.41 19.85 13.63
CA MET A 230 -9.99 19.90 13.26
C MET A 230 -9.52 21.33 12.97
N LEU A 231 -10.33 22.12 12.27
CA LEU A 231 -10.01 23.52 11.98
C LEU A 231 -9.95 24.35 13.27
N LEU A 232 -10.87 24.13 14.20
CA LEU A 232 -10.89 24.80 15.50
C LEU A 232 -9.68 24.41 16.36
N MET A 233 -9.31 23.12 16.37
CA MET A 233 -8.10 22.60 17.02
C MET A 233 -6.83 23.23 16.43
N ALA A 234 -6.71 23.26 15.09
CA ALA A 234 -5.54 23.81 14.40
C ALA A 234 -5.39 25.32 14.62
N LYS A 235 -6.49 26.09 14.53
CA LYS A 235 -6.50 27.54 14.78
C LYS A 235 -6.14 27.89 16.21
N SER A 236 -6.56 27.06 17.17
CA SER A 236 -6.42 27.35 18.60
C SER A 236 -5.22 26.65 19.25
N GLY A 237 -4.50 25.79 18.51
CA GLY A 237 -3.36 25.02 19.03
C GLY A 237 -3.72 23.98 20.09
N ILE A 238 -4.97 23.51 20.12
CA ILE A 238 -5.50 22.56 21.12
C ILE A 238 -5.78 21.20 20.49
N ARG A 239 -5.84 20.15 21.32
CA ARG A 239 -6.06 18.75 20.87
C ARG A 239 -7.32 18.10 21.44
N HIS A 240 -8.02 18.80 22.32
CA HIS A 240 -9.19 18.33 23.05
C HIS A 240 -10.27 19.42 22.96
N LEU A 241 -11.48 19.03 22.58
CA LEU A 241 -12.63 19.91 22.49
C LEU A 241 -13.81 19.32 23.26
N PRO A 242 -14.32 19.97 24.31
CA PRO A 242 -15.61 19.63 24.88
C PRO A 242 -16.71 19.74 23.82
N ILE A 243 -17.56 18.73 23.75
CA ILE A 243 -18.77 18.72 22.92
C ILE A 243 -19.92 19.21 23.77
N VAL A 244 -20.59 20.28 23.33
CA VAL A 244 -21.65 20.94 24.08
C VAL A 244 -23.01 20.78 23.37
N LYS A 245 -24.06 20.63 24.18
CA LYS A 245 -25.46 20.75 23.78
C LYS A 245 -26.20 21.54 24.85
N ASN A 246 -26.90 22.62 24.49
CA ASN A 246 -27.64 23.46 25.43
C ASN A 246 -26.80 23.92 26.65
N LYS A 247 -25.54 24.34 26.42
CA LYS A 247 -24.56 24.75 27.45
C LYS A 247 -24.06 23.66 28.40
N GLN A 248 -24.49 22.41 28.23
CA GLN A 248 -23.97 21.26 28.99
C GLN A 248 -22.92 20.51 28.16
N ALA A 249 -21.82 20.12 28.81
CA ALA A 249 -20.81 19.26 28.21
C ALA A 249 -21.34 17.82 28.17
N ILE A 250 -21.56 17.29 26.97
CA ILE A 250 -22.11 15.95 26.75
C ILE A 250 -21.09 14.97 26.19
N GLY A 251 -19.87 15.44 25.90
CA GLY A 251 -18.84 14.65 25.25
C GLY A 251 -17.50 15.39 25.21
N ILE A 252 -16.49 14.69 24.74
CA ILE A 252 -15.20 15.27 24.36
C ILE A 252 -14.77 14.66 23.03
N ILE A 253 -14.22 15.47 22.13
CA ILE A 253 -13.58 15.01 20.90
C ILE A 253 -12.11 15.37 20.93
N THR A 254 -11.24 14.38 20.68
CA THR A 254 -9.80 14.59 20.59
C THR A 254 -9.32 14.56 19.14
N ALA A 255 -8.15 15.13 18.87
CA ALA A 255 -7.51 15.00 17.55
C ALA A 255 -7.32 13.51 17.16
N ALA A 256 -7.06 12.65 18.15
CA ALA A 256 -6.96 11.20 17.95
C ALA A 256 -8.32 10.58 17.55
N ASP A 257 -9.44 11.05 18.11
CA ASP A 257 -10.78 10.58 17.72
C ASP A 257 -11.14 10.96 16.29
N LEU A 258 -10.78 12.17 15.86
CA LEU A 258 -11.00 12.65 14.50
C LEU A 258 -10.18 11.83 13.50
N LEU A 259 -8.91 11.55 13.83
CA LEU A 259 -8.04 10.69 13.02
C LEU A 259 -8.52 9.22 12.99
N ARG A 260 -9.06 8.70 14.10
CA ARG A 260 -9.60 7.33 14.18
C ARG A 260 -10.77 7.10 13.25
N LYS A 261 -11.63 8.10 13.07
CA LYS A 261 -12.81 8.03 12.21
C LYS A 261 -12.48 8.21 10.72
N GLN A 262 -11.22 8.53 10.38
CA GLN A 262 -10.71 8.25 9.04
C GLN A 262 -10.53 6.72 8.95
N SER A 263 -11.52 6.06 8.36
CA SER A 263 -11.85 4.64 8.52
C SER A 263 -10.76 3.64 8.09
N HIS A 264 -9.58 4.08 7.66
CA HIS A 264 -8.55 3.24 7.04
C HIS A 264 -7.14 3.71 7.34
N ASN A 265 -6.89 4.18 8.56
CA ASN A 265 -5.56 4.59 8.99
C ASN A 265 -4.81 3.43 9.66
N VAL A 266 -3.66 3.07 9.08
CA VAL A 266 -2.80 1.94 9.50
C VAL A 266 -2.42 1.99 10.98
N VAL A 267 -2.18 3.19 11.54
CA VAL A 267 -1.75 3.36 12.94
C VAL A 267 -2.84 2.90 13.91
N PHE A 268 -4.11 3.16 13.58
CA PHE A 268 -5.23 2.74 14.43
C PHE A 268 -5.47 1.25 14.37
N LEU A 269 -5.39 0.64 13.19
CA LEU A 269 -5.51 -0.82 13.07
C LEU A 269 -4.41 -1.53 13.84
N ILE A 270 -3.16 -1.05 13.75
CA ILE A 270 -2.07 -1.58 14.58
C ILE A 270 -2.39 -1.42 16.07
N ASN A 271 -2.84 -0.25 16.50
CA ASN A 271 -3.21 -0.04 17.90
C ASN A 271 -4.34 -0.98 18.37
N GLU A 272 -5.37 -1.19 17.55
CA GLU A 272 -6.45 -2.17 17.82
C GLU A 272 -5.90 -3.59 17.95
N VAL A 273 -4.96 -3.99 17.09
CA VAL A 273 -4.27 -5.29 17.19
C VAL A 273 -3.53 -5.40 18.53
N LEU A 274 -2.75 -4.39 18.92
CA LEU A 274 -1.90 -4.45 20.11
C LEU A 274 -2.69 -4.54 21.43
N VAL A 275 -3.91 -4.01 21.46
CA VAL A 275 -4.80 -4.06 22.65
C VAL A 275 -5.79 -5.23 22.63
N SER A 276 -5.82 -6.00 21.54
CA SER A 276 -6.69 -7.17 21.37
C SER A 276 -6.27 -8.32 22.28
N ASN A 277 -7.21 -8.92 23.00
CA ASN A 277 -6.93 -10.02 23.94
C ASN A 277 -7.38 -11.38 23.41
N THR A 278 -8.05 -11.42 22.25
CA THR A 278 -8.60 -12.67 21.70
C THR A 278 -8.36 -12.80 20.19
N ILE A 279 -8.32 -14.04 19.70
CA ILE A 279 -8.23 -14.34 18.26
C ILE A 279 -9.47 -13.81 17.51
N ASP A 280 -10.65 -13.84 18.14
CA ASP A 280 -11.88 -13.33 17.53
C ASP A 280 -11.87 -11.82 17.29
N GLU A 281 -11.26 -11.05 18.19
CA GLU A 281 -11.00 -9.62 17.99
C GLU A 281 -10.01 -9.39 16.84
N LEU A 282 -8.89 -10.13 16.81
CA LEU A 282 -7.91 -10.06 15.72
C LEU A 282 -8.53 -10.39 14.36
N LYS A 283 -9.42 -11.39 14.30
CA LYS A 283 -10.17 -11.77 13.10
C LYS A 283 -11.12 -10.68 12.62
N LYS A 284 -11.71 -9.89 13.52
CA LYS A 284 -12.53 -8.73 13.13
C LYS A 284 -11.65 -7.63 12.55
N ILE A 285 -10.49 -7.39 13.15
CA ILE A 285 -9.54 -6.36 12.70
C ILE A 285 -8.94 -6.76 11.34
N SER A 286 -8.56 -8.01 11.14
CA SER A 286 -7.92 -8.49 9.91
C SER A 286 -8.79 -8.34 8.66
N LYS A 287 -10.12 -8.37 8.81
CA LYS A 287 -11.08 -8.08 7.72
C LYS A 287 -10.96 -6.67 7.16
N GLN A 288 -10.35 -5.74 7.91
CA GLN A 288 -10.12 -4.36 7.46
C GLN A 288 -8.82 -4.22 6.66
N VAL A 289 -7.92 -5.22 6.68
CA VAL A 289 -6.63 -5.15 5.99
C VAL A 289 -6.76 -4.99 4.47
N PRO A 290 -7.65 -5.72 3.76
CA PRO A 290 -7.87 -5.46 2.33
C PRO A 290 -8.32 -4.02 2.05
N LEU A 291 -9.09 -3.42 2.96
CA LEU A 291 -9.53 -2.03 2.79
C LEU A 291 -8.36 -1.04 2.89
N LEU A 292 -7.28 -1.33 3.62
CA LEU A 292 -6.08 -0.49 3.59
C LEU A 292 -5.47 -0.41 2.19
N LEU A 293 -5.42 -1.54 1.48
CA LEU A 293 -4.93 -1.59 0.11
C LEU A 293 -5.83 -0.77 -0.82
N GLN A 294 -7.14 -0.96 -0.70
CA GLN A 294 -8.12 -0.26 -1.51
C GLN A 294 -8.03 1.26 -1.32
N HIS A 295 -8.00 1.74 -0.08
CA HIS A 295 -7.96 3.18 0.20
C HIS A 295 -6.62 3.80 -0.14
N GLY A 296 -5.51 3.10 0.10
CA GLY A 296 -4.21 3.57 -0.32
C GLY A 296 -4.14 3.79 -1.83
N PHE A 297 -4.74 2.86 -2.60
CA PHE A 297 -4.86 3.01 -4.05
C PHE A 297 -5.77 4.19 -4.44
N ASP A 298 -6.97 4.29 -3.84
CA ASP A 298 -7.93 5.37 -4.15
C ASP A 298 -7.38 6.76 -3.80
N ALA A 299 -6.51 6.84 -2.79
CA ALA A 299 -5.80 8.04 -2.38
C ALA A 299 -4.52 8.34 -3.20
N ASN A 300 -4.20 7.54 -4.23
CA ASN A 300 -2.97 7.62 -5.02
C ASN A 300 -1.69 7.62 -4.16
N MET A 301 -1.64 6.82 -3.09
CA MET A 301 -0.43 6.62 -2.31
C MET A 301 0.64 5.90 -3.14
N ASP A 302 1.92 6.12 -2.79
CA ASP A 302 3.02 5.35 -3.40
C ASP A 302 2.84 3.86 -3.09
N GLU A 303 3.17 3.01 -4.07
CA GLU A 303 3.07 1.55 -3.95
C GLU A 303 3.82 1.00 -2.72
N HIS A 304 4.95 1.62 -2.36
CA HIS A 304 5.72 1.23 -1.20
C HIS A 304 4.94 1.48 0.10
N ASP A 305 4.27 2.62 0.21
CA ASP A 305 3.52 2.98 1.42
C ASP A 305 2.30 2.07 1.61
N ILE A 306 1.65 1.67 0.51
CA ILE A 306 0.52 0.73 0.52
C ILE A 306 0.99 -0.64 1.04
N THR A 307 2.03 -1.20 0.42
CA THR A 307 2.55 -2.52 0.79
C THR A 307 3.16 -2.56 2.19
N TYR A 308 3.85 -1.49 2.59
CA TYR A 308 4.38 -1.31 3.94
C TYR A 308 3.24 -1.27 4.98
N SER A 309 2.15 -0.56 4.68
CA SER A 309 1.00 -0.45 5.58
C SER A 309 0.34 -1.81 5.81
N VAL A 310 0.04 -2.54 4.73
CA VAL A 310 -0.55 -3.90 4.80
C VAL A 310 0.37 -4.85 5.57
N SER A 311 1.66 -4.86 5.24
CA SER A 311 2.66 -5.71 5.90
C SER A 311 2.83 -5.39 7.38
N SER A 312 2.66 -4.13 7.78
CA SER A 312 2.81 -3.70 9.17
C SER A 312 1.67 -4.19 10.05
N VAL A 313 0.44 -4.24 9.53
CA VAL A 313 -0.68 -4.87 10.25
C VAL A 313 -0.44 -6.39 10.35
N GLY A 314 -0.01 -7.05 9.27
CA GLY A 314 0.30 -8.49 9.30
C GLY A 314 1.36 -8.87 10.33
N ARG A 315 2.44 -8.07 10.44
CA ARG A 315 3.46 -8.25 11.50
C ARG A 315 2.89 -8.04 12.89
N SER A 316 2.06 -7.02 13.07
CA SER A 316 1.45 -6.72 14.38
C SER A 316 0.53 -7.86 14.83
N ILE A 317 -0.22 -8.48 13.91
CA ILE A 317 -1.07 -9.66 14.22
C ILE A 317 -0.21 -10.84 14.66
N ASN A 318 0.90 -11.12 13.97
CA ASN A 318 1.86 -12.15 14.39
C ASN A 318 2.37 -11.87 15.82
N GLN A 319 2.85 -10.66 16.08
CA GLN A 319 3.39 -10.25 17.38
C GLN A 319 2.36 -10.36 18.49
N GLN A 320 1.10 -9.99 18.23
CA GLN A 320 0.06 -10.10 19.23
C GLN A 320 -0.31 -11.56 19.53
N LEU A 321 -0.37 -12.42 18.51
CA LEU A 321 -0.61 -13.85 18.71
C LEU A 321 0.52 -14.50 19.52
N LEU A 322 1.77 -14.11 19.28
CA LEU A 322 2.93 -14.57 20.06
C LEU A 322 2.82 -14.13 21.52
N LYS A 323 2.50 -12.85 21.76
CA LYS A 323 2.27 -12.34 23.11
C LYS A 323 1.13 -13.07 23.82
N GLN A 324 0.03 -13.34 23.13
CA GLN A 324 -1.10 -14.13 23.67
C GLN A 324 -0.68 -15.57 23.98
N ALA A 325 0.15 -16.19 23.13
CA ALA A 325 0.67 -17.54 23.37
C ALA A 325 1.58 -17.60 24.61
N GLU A 326 2.47 -16.62 24.82
CA GLU A 326 3.32 -16.55 26.02
C GLU A 326 2.51 -16.31 27.30
N VAL A 327 1.45 -15.48 27.23
CA VAL A 327 0.51 -15.34 28.36
C VAL A 327 -0.20 -16.66 28.68
N LEU A 328 -0.53 -17.45 27.66
CA LEU A 328 -1.26 -18.71 27.82
C LEU A 328 -0.37 -19.87 28.30
N PHE A 329 0.85 -19.96 27.78
CA PHE A 329 1.75 -21.09 28.01
C PHE A 329 2.89 -20.79 29.01
N GLY A 330 3.03 -19.53 29.44
CA GLY A 330 4.12 -19.05 30.28
C GLY A 330 5.32 -18.53 29.48
N ASP A 331 6.30 -17.99 30.20
CA ASP A 331 7.54 -17.49 29.61
C ASP A 331 8.28 -18.58 28.83
N PRO A 332 8.96 -18.24 27.73
CA PRO A 332 9.70 -19.21 26.93
C PRO A 332 10.84 -19.84 27.74
N PRO A 333 11.01 -21.18 27.69
CA PRO A 333 12.00 -21.88 28.51
C PRO A 333 13.45 -21.60 28.11
N ILE A 334 13.67 -21.13 26.87
CA ILE A 334 14.96 -20.70 26.31
C ILE A 334 14.73 -19.54 25.34
N ALA A 335 15.81 -18.84 24.96
CA ALA A 335 15.74 -17.81 23.94
C ALA A 335 15.30 -18.39 22.57
N TYR A 336 14.42 -17.66 21.88
CA TYR A 336 13.97 -17.97 20.54
C TYR A 336 13.75 -16.70 19.72
N ALA A 337 13.71 -16.83 18.40
CA ALA A 337 13.31 -15.79 17.46
C ALA A 337 12.16 -16.29 16.58
N TRP A 338 11.04 -15.57 16.59
CA TRP A 338 10.00 -15.75 15.58
C TRP A 338 10.37 -14.93 14.35
N VAL A 339 10.56 -15.65 13.25
CA VAL A 339 11.04 -15.09 12.00
C VAL A 339 9.97 -15.28 10.94
N VAL A 340 9.69 -14.22 10.20
CA VAL A 340 8.85 -14.29 8.99
C VAL A 340 9.74 -14.34 7.76
N ALA A 341 9.25 -14.98 6.71
CA ALA A 341 9.94 -15.06 5.43
C ALA A 341 9.18 -14.34 4.31
N GLY A 342 9.78 -14.31 3.13
CA GLY A 342 9.10 -13.93 1.91
C GLY A 342 8.56 -12.49 1.92
N SER A 343 7.36 -12.31 1.39
CA SER A 343 6.78 -10.97 1.17
C SER A 343 6.56 -10.18 2.47
N LEU A 344 6.26 -10.86 3.59
CA LEU A 344 6.10 -10.20 4.89
C LEU A 344 7.45 -9.70 5.43
N ALA A 345 8.50 -10.51 5.30
CA ALA A 345 9.86 -10.09 5.68
C ALA A 345 10.33 -8.87 4.87
N ARG A 346 10.04 -8.86 3.57
CA ARG A 346 10.36 -7.74 2.67
C ARG A 346 9.47 -6.51 2.85
N SER A 347 8.37 -6.63 3.61
CA SER A 347 7.34 -5.58 3.75
C SER A 347 6.66 -5.23 2.42
N GLU A 348 6.35 -6.27 1.63
CA GLU A 348 5.83 -6.21 0.26
C GLU A 348 4.51 -6.99 0.10
N GLN A 349 3.82 -7.28 1.21
CA GLN A 349 2.51 -7.93 1.14
C GLN A 349 1.46 -7.00 0.53
N ILE A 350 0.59 -7.59 -0.27
CA ILE A 350 -0.68 -7.01 -0.69
C ILE A 350 -1.82 -7.88 -0.15
N ALA A 351 -3.07 -7.58 -0.54
CA ALA A 351 -4.21 -8.37 -0.11
C ALA A 351 -4.06 -9.83 -0.55
N HIS A 352 -4.49 -10.75 0.33
CA HIS A 352 -4.41 -12.19 0.13
C HIS A 352 -2.96 -12.74 0.09
N SER A 353 -2.38 -12.90 1.28
CA SER A 353 -1.08 -13.53 1.48
C SER A 353 -1.20 -14.76 2.39
N ASP A 354 -0.38 -15.75 2.11
CA ASP A 354 -0.09 -16.88 3.00
C ASP A 354 0.77 -16.44 4.19
N GLN A 355 0.92 -17.34 5.15
CA GLN A 355 1.85 -17.18 6.26
C GLN A 355 3.15 -17.94 5.99
N ASP A 356 4.27 -17.22 5.90
CA ASP A 356 5.60 -17.83 5.90
C ASP A 356 6.31 -17.45 7.21
N ASN A 357 6.45 -18.41 8.11
CA ASN A 357 7.05 -18.19 9.42
C ASN A 357 7.89 -19.39 9.87
N LEU A 358 8.82 -19.14 10.78
CA LEU A 358 9.75 -20.13 11.30
C LEU A 358 10.24 -19.74 12.69
N LEU A 359 10.75 -20.72 13.43
CA LEU A 359 11.34 -20.58 14.74
C LEU A 359 12.84 -20.89 14.67
N ILE A 360 13.64 -19.91 15.08
CA ILE A 360 15.07 -20.10 15.36
C ILE A 360 15.23 -20.16 16.88
N LEU A 361 15.65 -21.31 17.38
CA LEU A 361 15.81 -21.57 18.81
C LEU A 361 17.28 -21.44 19.21
N SER A 362 17.56 -21.04 20.45
CA SER A 362 18.90 -21.14 21.02
C SER A 362 19.48 -22.57 20.87
N ASP A 363 20.80 -22.70 20.80
CA ASP A 363 21.48 -24.00 20.79
C ASP A 363 21.36 -24.75 22.13
N GLU A 364 20.77 -24.13 23.15
CA GLU A 364 20.30 -24.78 24.39
C GLU A 364 19.03 -25.63 24.19
N TYR A 365 18.48 -25.68 22.96
CA TYR A 365 17.28 -26.44 22.66
C TYR A 365 17.45 -27.95 22.85
N ASP A 366 16.61 -28.53 23.71
CA ASP A 366 16.40 -29.97 23.86
C ASP A 366 14.94 -30.29 23.53
N GLU A 367 14.71 -31.14 22.53
CA GLU A 367 13.35 -31.53 22.09
C GLU A 367 12.51 -32.12 23.22
N ARG A 368 13.12 -32.88 24.14
CA ARG A 368 12.41 -33.54 25.24
C ARG A 368 11.97 -32.56 26.31
N LEU A 369 12.75 -31.50 26.54
CA LEU A 369 12.47 -30.50 27.57
C LEU A 369 11.63 -29.33 27.05
N HIS A 370 11.90 -28.89 25.82
CA HIS A 370 11.38 -27.63 25.27
C HIS A 370 10.40 -27.82 24.10
N GLY A 371 10.39 -29.00 23.46
CA GLY A 371 9.66 -29.24 22.22
C GLY A 371 8.15 -29.03 22.33
N ASP A 372 7.53 -29.48 23.43
CA ASP A 372 6.09 -29.30 23.68
C ASP A 372 5.69 -27.82 23.73
N TYR A 373 6.48 -26.99 24.43
CA TYR A 373 6.24 -25.56 24.54
C TYR A 373 6.25 -24.89 23.15
N PHE A 374 7.33 -25.06 22.38
CA PHE A 374 7.44 -24.41 21.09
C PHE A 374 6.49 -24.99 20.04
N SER A 375 6.07 -26.26 20.19
CA SER A 375 5.02 -26.83 19.36
C SER A 375 3.66 -26.21 19.61
N LYS A 376 3.28 -26.03 20.88
CA LYS A 376 2.03 -25.36 21.26
C LYS A 376 2.01 -23.89 20.85
N LEU A 377 3.12 -23.19 21.06
CA LEU A 377 3.29 -21.80 20.62
C LEU A 377 3.14 -21.66 19.10
N ALA A 378 3.85 -22.49 18.32
CA ALA A 378 3.75 -22.46 16.87
C ALA A 378 2.35 -22.80 16.36
N GLN A 379 1.70 -23.81 16.93
CA GLN A 379 0.32 -24.19 16.59
C GLN A 379 -0.65 -23.03 16.85
N TYR A 380 -0.60 -22.43 18.04
CA TYR A 380 -1.48 -21.33 18.43
C TYR A 380 -1.35 -20.13 17.48
N VAL A 381 -0.12 -19.74 17.14
CA VAL A 381 0.13 -18.60 16.24
C VAL A 381 -0.31 -18.93 14.82
N CYS A 382 0.05 -20.09 14.28
CA CYS A 382 -0.33 -20.48 12.92
C CYS A 382 -1.85 -20.61 12.75
N ASP A 383 -2.54 -21.20 13.72
CA ASP A 383 -4.01 -21.30 13.73
C ASP A 383 -4.67 -19.93 13.84
N GLY A 384 -4.14 -19.06 14.72
CA GLY A 384 -4.62 -17.68 14.88
C GLY A 384 -4.45 -16.85 13.60
N LEU A 385 -3.32 -16.99 12.92
CA LEU A 385 -3.07 -16.36 11.62
C LEU A 385 -4.05 -16.86 10.55
N ASN A 386 -4.27 -18.18 10.50
CA ASN A 386 -5.25 -18.78 9.58
C ASN A 386 -6.68 -18.29 9.87
N ALA A 387 -7.06 -18.18 11.15
CA ALA A 387 -8.35 -17.61 11.57
C ALA A 387 -8.49 -16.13 11.17
N CYS A 388 -7.39 -15.38 11.12
CA CYS A 388 -7.32 -14.00 10.66
C CYS A 388 -7.27 -13.87 9.12
N GLY A 389 -7.27 -14.97 8.36
CA GLY A 389 -7.28 -14.97 6.89
C GLY A 389 -5.89 -15.08 6.24
N TYR A 390 -4.82 -15.27 7.03
CA TYR A 390 -3.49 -15.65 6.53
C TYR A 390 -3.42 -17.17 6.44
N VAL A 391 -3.90 -17.70 5.32
CA VAL A 391 -4.06 -19.15 5.12
C VAL A 391 -2.73 -19.88 5.28
N PHE A 392 -2.79 -21.14 5.73
CA PHE A 392 -1.62 -22.01 5.80
C PHE A 392 -0.86 -22.04 4.47
N CYS A 393 0.47 -21.94 4.56
CA CYS A 393 1.35 -21.94 3.40
C CYS A 393 1.22 -23.26 2.62
N PRO A 394 0.85 -23.25 1.33
CA PRO A 394 0.81 -24.46 0.52
C PRO A 394 2.18 -25.16 0.37
N GLY A 395 3.26 -24.41 0.55
CA GLY A 395 4.64 -24.92 0.55
C GLY A 395 5.12 -25.43 1.91
N ASP A 396 4.25 -25.44 2.92
CA ASP A 396 4.53 -25.93 4.28
C ASP A 396 5.71 -25.20 4.97
N VAL A 397 5.89 -23.90 4.67
CA VAL A 397 6.93 -23.03 5.27
C VAL A 397 6.39 -22.33 6.51
N MET A 398 6.16 -23.11 7.56
CA MET A 398 5.55 -22.64 8.81
C MET A 398 6.21 -23.27 10.03
N ALA A 399 6.27 -22.54 11.14
CA ALA A 399 6.86 -22.99 12.41
C ALA A 399 6.15 -24.20 13.04
N ILE A 400 4.91 -24.49 12.62
CA ILE A 400 4.17 -25.70 12.98
C ILE A 400 4.87 -26.96 12.46
N ASN A 401 5.56 -26.88 11.32
CA ASN A 401 6.38 -27.96 10.79
C ASN A 401 7.69 -28.03 11.60
N PRO A 402 7.99 -29.16 12.27
CA PRO A 402 9.21 -29.31 13.07
C PRO A 402 10.50 -29.01 12.29
N LYS A 403 10.51 -29.20 10.97
CA LYS A 403 11.66 -28.85 10.11
C LYS A 403 12.01 -27.36 10.17
N TRP A 404 11.04 -26.48 10.41
CA TRP A 404 11.22 -25.03 10.47
C TRP A 404 11.16 -24.48 11.91
N ARG A 405 11.26 -25.38 12.89
CA ARG A 405 11.36 -25.08 14.31
C ARG A 405 12.60 -25.78 14.85
N GLN A 406 13.74 -25.10 14.72
CA GLN A 406 15.05 -25.73 14.87
C GLN A 406 16.04 -24.78 15.56
N SER A 407 17.10 -25.33 16.14
CA SER A 407 18.17 -24.53 16.76
C SER A 407 19.01 -23.78 15.73
N VAL A 408 19.78 -22.79 16.18
CA VAL A 408 20.73 -22.04 15.33
C VAL A 408 21.70 -22.98 14.62
N ALA A 409 22.24 -24.01 15.30
CA ALA A 409 23.16 -24.98 14.72
C ALA A 409 22.55 -25.80 13.58
N VAL A 410 21.27 -26.18 13.70
CA VAL A 410 20.56 -26.91 12.64
C VAL A 410 20.27 -25.98 11.47
N TRP A 411 19.79 -24.76 11.72
CA TRP A 411 19.58 -23.75 10.67
C TRP A 411 20.88 -23.41 9.92
N ARG A 412 22.00 -23.27 10.64
CA ARG A 412 23.33 -23.09 10.06
C ARG A 412 23.69 -24.25 9.13
N SER A 413 23.36 -25.48 9.51
CA SER A 413 23.59 -26.66 8.69
C SER A 413 22.73 -26.65 7.41
N TYR A 414 21.47 -26.22 7.50
CA TYR A 414 20.61 -26.05 6.32
C TYR A 414 21.18 -25.05 5.32
N PHE A 415 21.55 -23.84 5.78
CA PHE A 415 22.15 -22.85 4.89
C PHE A 415 23.48 -23.33 4.30
N ASN A 416 24.34 -23.98 5.09
CA ASN A 416 25.58 -24.56 4.58
C ASN A 416 25.30 -25.54 3.44
N GLN A 417 24.33 -26.45 3.64
CA GLN A 417 23.94 -27.42 2.62
C GLN A 417 23.40 -26.74 1.37
N TRP A 418 22.51 -25.75 1.51
CA TRP A 418 21.94 -25.04 0.36
C TRP A 418 22.98 -24.27 -0.44
N ILE A 419 24.02 -23.78 0.23
CA ILE A 419 25.13 -23.05 -0.40
C ILE A 419 26.13 -24.02 -1.03
N SER A 420 26.47 -25.13 -0.39
CA SER A 420 27.47 -26.08 -0.88
C SER A 420 26.94 -27.04 -1.94
N SER A 421 25.63 -27.33 -1.93
CA SER A 421 25.00 -28.34 -2.78
C SER A 421 23.65 -27.83 -3.31
N PRO A 422 23.67 -26.94 -4.32
CA PRO A 422 22.48 -26.24 -4.81
C PRO A 422 21.63 -27.11 -5.75
N ASP A 423 21.06 -28.19 -5.22
CA ASP A 423 20.01 -28.93 -5.92
C ASP A 423 18.72 -28.07 -6.09
N PRO A 424 17.77 -28.43 -6.97
CA PRO A 424 16.56 -27.63 -7.19
C PRO A 424 15.75 -27.33 -5.93
N LYS A 425 15.71 -28.26 -4.96
CA LYS A 425 14.97 -28.08 -3.70
C LYS A 425 15.72 -27.13 -2.76
N ALA A 426 17.05 -27.24 -2.71
CA ALA A 426 17.91 -26.31 -1.98
C ALA A 426 17.78 -24.87 -2.53
N LEU A 427 17.75 -24.70 -3.85
CA LEU A 427 17.58 -23.40 -4.50
C LEU A 427 16.19 -22.80 -4.26
N MET A 428 15.14 -23.64 -4.25
CA MET A 428 13.79 -23.21 -3.84
C MET A 428 13.77 -22.72 -2.38
N TYR A 429 14.41 -23.44 -1.46
CA TYR A 429 14.50 -22.97 -0.07
C TYR A 429 15.37 -21.71 0.06
N ALA A 430 16.44 -21.60 -0.71
CA ALA A 430 17.27 -20.40 -0.76
C ALA A 430 16.48 -19.19 -1.30
N SER A 431 15.59 -19.35 -2.27
CA SER A 431 14.77 -18.21 -2.73
C SER A 431 13.77 -17.72 -1.67
N ILE A 432 13.43 -18.55 -0.68
CA ILE A 432 12.51 -18.22 0.43
C ILE A 432 13.28 -17.68 1.64
N PHE A 433 14.27 -18.44 2.14
CA PHE A 433 14.93 -18.21 3.43
C PHE A 433 16.11 -17.23 3.38
N PHE A 434 16.39 -16.61 2.24
CA PHE A 434 17.28 -15.44 2.22
C PHE A 434 16.51 -14.12 2.39
N ASP A 435 15.18 -14.19 2.50
CA ASP A 435 14.32 -13.06 2.83
C ASP A 435 13.73 -13.27 4.21
N LEU A 436 14.55 -13.14 5.25
CA LEU A 436 14.15 -13.37 6.63
C LEU A 436 14.12 -12.08 7.42
N LYS A 437 13.16 -11.99 8.34
CA LYS A 437 13.08 -10.91 9.32
C LYS A 437 12.57 -11.42 10.65
N CYS A 438 13.37 -11.22 11.70
CA CYS A 438 12.90 -11.44 13.07
C CYS A 438 11.87 -10.36 13.42
N ILE A 439 10.71 -10.77 13.94
CA ILE A 439 9.66 -9.84 14.35
C ILE A 439 9.28 -9.99 15.83
N TYR A 440 9.76 -11.03 16.52
CA TYR A 440 9.52 -11.23 17.96
C TYR A 440 10.62 -12.14 18.56
N GLY A 441 10.90 -11.99 19.85
CA GLY A 441 11.93 -12.77 20.55
C GLY A 441 13.32 -12.14 20.44
N THR A 442 14.36 -12.96 20.32
CA THR A 442 15.79 -12.61 20.37
C THR A 442 16.37 -12.44 18.95
N PRO A 443 16.43 -11.20 18.40
CA PRO A 443 16.83 -10.97 17.00
C PRO A 443 18.29 -11.35 16.69
N GLU A 444 19.16 -11.40 17.71
CA GLU A 444 20.57 -11.77 17.59
C GLU A 444 20.75 -13.17 16.98
N LEU A 445 19.86 -14.12 17.32
CA LEU A 445 19.90 -15.49 16.79
C LEU A 445 19.84 -15.53 15.26
N LEU A 446 18.98 -14.71 14.65
CA LEU A 446 18.90 -14.59 13.20
C LEU A 446 20.06 -13.75 12.64
N LYS A 447 20.40 -12.65 13.32
CA LYS A 447 21.39 -11.68 12.83
C LYS A 447 22.77 -12.32 12.68
N ASP A 448 23.18 -13.12 13.65
CA ASP A 448 24.50 -13.77 13.67
C ASP A 448 24.54 -14.89 12.62
N LEU A 449 23.50 -15.72 12.57
CA LEU A 449 23.33 -16.74 11.52
C LEU A 449 23.43 -16.13 10.12
N MET A 450 22.66 -15.08 9.83
CA MET A 450 22.65 -14.46 8.50
C MET A 450 23.99 -13.78 8.17
N THR A 451 24.72 -13.27 9.17
CA THR A 451 26.06 -12.71 8.96
C THR A 451 27.04 -13.77 8.42
N GLU A 452 27.00 -14.99 8.96
CA GLU A 452 27.77 -16.11 8.43
C GLU A 452 27.35 -16.49 7.00
N VAL A 453 26.03 -16.54 6.77
CA VAL A 453 25.43 -16.90 5.48
C VAL A 453 25.86 -15.93 4.38
N PHE A 454 25.72 -14.61 4.58
CA PHE A 454 26.13 -13.60 3.60
C PHE A 454 27.64 -13.64 3.29
N THR A 455 28.46 -13.97 4.28
CA THR A 455 29.91 -14.12 4.07
C THR A 455 30.21 -15.29 3.14
N LYS A 456 29.51 -16.42 3.31
CA LYS A 456 29.67 -17.62 2.47
C LYS A 456 29.11 -17.42 1.07
N THR A 457 27.94 -16.82 0.90
CA THR A 457 27.34 -16.64 -0.43
C THR A 457 28.15 -15.70 -1.32
N ARG A 458 28.76 -14.65 -0.73
CA ARG A 458 29.59 -13.70 -1.47
C ARG A 458 30.81 -14.36 -2.12
N GLN A 459 31.37 -15.40 -1.50
CA GLN A 459 32.58 -16.08 -1.97
C GLN A 459 32.30 -17.28 -2.89
N ASN A 460 31.06 -17.78 -2.93
CA ASN A 460 30.72 -19.01 -3.63
C ASN A 460 30.12 -18.72 -5.02
N THR A 461 30.98 -18.67 -6.05
CA THR A 461 30.57 -18.39 -7.43
C THR A 461 29.65 -19.47 -8.00
N ILE A 462 29.85 -20.75 -7.66
CA ILE A 462 28.99 -21.86 -8.08
C ILE A 462 27.56 -21.64 -7.58
N PHE A 463 27.40 -21.35 -6.28
CA PHE A 463 26.10 -21.04 -5.70
C PHE A 463 25.45 -19.83 -6.37
N GLN A 464 26.21 -18.78 -6.66
CA GLN A 464 25.70 -17.59 -7.38
C GLN A 464 25.19 -17.94 -8.77
N SER A 465 25.92 -18.76 -9.54
CA SER A 465 25.49 -19.25 -10.86
C SER A 465 24.21 -20.07 -10.78
N HIS A 466 24.10 -20.98 -9.80
CA HIS A 466 22.88 -21.77 -9.59
C HIS A 466 21.68 -20.92 -9.15
N MET A 467 21.89 -19.93 -8.28
CA MET A 467 20.85 -18.97 -7.89
C MET A 467 20.39 -18.11 -9.06
N ALA A 468 21.32 -17.64 -9.90
CA ALA A 468 21.00 -16.91 -11.12
C ALA A 468 20.20 -17.77 -12.09
N HIS A 469 20.57 -19.05 -12.28
CA HIS A 469 19.82 -19.98 -13.11
C HIS A 469 18.41 -20.23 -12.55
N ASN A 470 18.27 -20.42 -11.23
CA ASN A 470 16.97 -20.58 -10.59
C ASN A 470 16.07 -19.35 -10.78
N ALA A 471 16.65 -18.14 -10.74
CA ALA A 471 15.95 -16.88 -11.00
C ALA A 471 15.43 -16.73 -12.46
N GLU A 472 15.86 -17.59 -13.38
CA GLU A 472 15.33 -17.64 -14.76
C GLU A 472 14.07 -18.54 -14.88
N HIS A 473 13.68 -19.25 -13.82
CA HIS A 473 12.53 -20.15 -13.84
C HIS A 473 11.23 -19.40 -14.19
N TYR A 474 11.02 -18.24 -13.58
CA TYR A 474 9.94 -17.34 -13.95
C TYR A 474 10.46 -16.25 -14.89
N LYS A 475 9.84 -16.17 -16.06
CA LYS A 475 10.14 -15.14 -17.06
C LYS A 475 8.97 -14.16 -17.19
N PRO A 476 9.24 -12.88 -17.44
CA PRO A 476 8.24 -11.90 -17.82
C PRO A 476 7.31 -12.47 -18.91
N PRO A 477 5.99 -12.20 -18.86
CA PRO A 477 5.03 -12.81 -19.76
C PRO A 477 5.04 -12.11 -21.14
N LEU A 478 6.21 -12.04 -21.78
CA LEU A 478 6.43 -11.50 -23.11
C LEU A 478 6.85 -12.61 -24.07
N GLY A 479 6.07 -12.81 -25.12
CA GLY A 479 6.38 -13.67 -26.25
C GLY A 479 7.01 -12.90 -27.42
N PHE A 480 7.11 -13.57 -28.56
CA PHE A 480 7.59 -12.96 -29.80
C PHE A 480 6.79 -11.71 -30.16
N PHE A 481 7.48 -10.70 -30.70
CA PHE A 481 6.92 -9.38 -31.04
C PHE A 481 6.29 -8.61 -29.86
N ARG A 482 6.76 -8.84 -28.61
CA ARG A 482 6.25 -8.19 -27.38
C ARG A 482 4.75 -8.40 -27.14
N ASN A 483 4.23 -9.56 -27.55
CA ASN A 483 2.88 -9.97 -27.22
C ASN A 483 2.83 -10.60 -25.83
N PHE A 484 1.73 -10.45 -25.10
CA PHE A 484 1.60 -11.07 -23.79
C PHE A 484 1.47 -12.59 -23.89
N ILE A 485 2.14 -13.31 -23.00
CA ILE A 485 1.90 -14.74 -22.75
C ILE A 485 0.86 -14.83 -21.65
N LEU A 486 -0.33 -15.30 -22.02
CA LEU A 486 -1.51 -15.33 -21.15
C LEU A 486 -1.76 -16.72 -20.60
N GLU A 487 -2.23 -16.81 -19.36
CA GLU A 487 -2.66 -18.04 -18.71
C GLU A 487 -4.18 -18.18 -18.81
N ASP A 488 -4.66 -19.43 -18.93
CA ASP A 488 -6.07 -19.76 -18.87
C ASP A 488 -6.52 -19.80 -17.40
N ASN A 489 -7.58 -19.07 -17.07
CA ASN A 489 -8.12 -18.99 -15.72
C ASN A 489 -9.41 -19.83 -15.55
N GLY A 490 -9.73 -20.71 -16.51
CA GLY A 490 -10.89 -21.59 -16.44
C GLY A 490 -12.23 -20.91 -16.73
N VAL A 491 -12.26 -19.59 -16.97
CA VAL A 491 -13.47 -18.80 -17.25
C VAL A 491 -13.40 -18.12 -18.64
N ASN A 492 -12.65 -18.69 -19.60
CA ASN A 492 -12.43 -18.11 -20.93
C ASN A 492 -11.80 -16.70 -20.93
N LYS A 493 -11.14 -16.27 -19.85
CA LYS A 493 -10.48 -14.96 -19.75
C LYS A 493 -8.96 -15.13 -19.71
N LYS A 494 -8.31 -14.81 -20.83
CA LYS A 494 -6.85 -14.78 -20.92
C LYS A 494 -6.29 -13.73 -19.95
N SER A 495 -5.46 -14.17 -19.01
CA SER A 495 -5.03 -13.34 -17.87
C SER A 495 -3.51 -13.33 -17.71
N LEU A 496 -2.97 -12.28 -17.09
CA LEU A 496 -1.56 -12.12 -16.75
C LEU A 496 -1.33 -12.47 -15.28
N ASN A 497 -0.43 -13.43 -15.02
CA ASN A 497 0.02 -13.75 -13.67
C ASN A 497 1.09 -12.77 -13.20
N LEU A 498 0.67 -11.59 -12.74
CA LEU A 498 1.60 -10.51 -12.40
C LEU A 498 2.43 -10.79 -11.15
N LYS A 499 1.99 -11.70 -10.26
CA LYS A 499 2.82 -12.13 -9.11
C LYS A 499 3.99 -12.98 -9.60
N LYS A 500 3.71 -14.15 -10.20
CA LYS A 500 4.75 -15.12 -10.57
C LYS A 500 5.62 -14.65 -11.73
N LYS A 501 5.03 -13.99 -12.73
CA LYS A 501 5.76 -13.59 -13.95
C LYS A 501 6.13 -12.11 -13.98
N GLY A 502 5.59 -11.28 -13.09
CA GLY A 502 5.94 -9.85 -13.03
C GLY A 502 6.88 -9.52 -11.88
N VAL A 503 6.40 -9.74 -10.65
CA VAL A 503 7.09 -9.31 -9.42
C VAL A 503 8.25 -10.24 -9.07
N VAL A 504 8.01 -11.56 -9.05
CA VAL A 504 9.02 -12.55 -8.64
C VAL A 504 10.33 -12.43 -9.41
N PRO A 505 10.36 -12.26 -10.75
CA PRO A 505 11.60 -12.05 -11.49
C PRO A 505 12.45 -10.88 -10.99
N ILE A 506 11.83 -9.75 -10.62
CA ILE A 506 12.55 -8.58 -10.09
C ILE A 506 13.10 -8.87 -8.69
N VAL A 507 12.29 -9.51 -7.84
CA VAL A 507 12.72 -9.93 -6.49
C VAL A 507 13.92 -10.87 -6.59
N ASP A 508 13.88 -11.84 -7.51
CA ASP A 508 14.93 -12.82 -7.69
C ASP A 508 16.21 -12.19 -8.26
N ILE A 509 16.11 -11.30 -9.25
CA ILE A 509 17.25 -10.49 -9.73
C ILE A 509 17.89 -9.74 -8.55
N ALA A 510 17.10 -8.96 -7.82
CA ALA A 510 17.60 -8.18 -6.69
C ALA A 510 18.26 -9.06 -5.62
N ARG A 511 17.70 -10.25 -5.35
CA ARG A 511 18.26 -11.21 -4.40
C ARG A 511 19.59 -11.78 -4.88
N VAL A 512 19.68 -12.24 -6.12
CA VAL A 512 20.92 -12.80 -6.68
C VAL A 512 22.06 -11.80 -6.57
N TYR A 513 21.84 -10.56 -7.04
CA TYR A 513 22.83 -9.50 -6.92
C TYR A 513 23.15 -9.15 -5.46
N ALA A 514 22.14 -9.10 -4.57
CA ALA A 514 22.37 -8.81 -3.17
C ALA A 514 23.28 -9.86 -2.50
N LEU A 515 23.06 -11.15 -2.80
CA LEU A 515 23.83 -12.26 -2.25
C LEU A 515 25.27 -12.28 -2.76
N SER A 516 25.51 -11.92 -4.02
CA SER A 516 26.86 -11.88 -4.60
C SER A 516 27.67 -10.67 -4.12
N HIS A 517 27.01 -9.58 -3.69
CA HIS A 517 27.66 -8.37 -3.19
C HIS A 517 27.66 -8.25 -1.66
N GLY A 518 26.97 -9.14 -0.95
CA GLY A 518 26.83 -9.10 0.51
C GLY A 518 25.91 -7.99 1.01
N VAL A 519 24.98 -7.52 0.17
CA VAL A 519 23.94 -6.54 0.53
C VAL A 519 22.93 -7.21 1.46
N ARG A 520 22.71 -6.60 2.63
CA ARG A 520 21.89 -7.18 3.71
C ARG A 520 20.45 -6.71 3.70
N ALA A 521 20.10 -5.69 2.91
CA ALA A 521 18.72 -5.29 2.73
C ALA A 521 17.83 -6.49 2.38
N VAL A 522 16.63 -6.53 2.98
CA VAL A 522 15.64 -7.58 2.71
C VAL A 522 14.60 -7.10 1.70
N ASN A 523 14.10 -5.86 1.85
CA ASN A 523 13.17 -5.24 0.90
C ASN A 523 13.79 -5.12 -0.50
N THR A 524 13.03 -5.44 -1.55
CA THR A 524 13.49 -5.49 -2.94
C THR A 524 13.97 -4.14 -3.43
N GLN A 525 13.20 -3.07 -3.21
CA GLN A 525 13.60 -1.72 -3.62
C GLN A 525 14.82 -1.24 -2.81
N GLY A 526 14.88 -1.59 -1.52
CA GLY A 526 16.05 -1.34 -0.67
C GLY A 526 17.31 -2.03 -1.19
N ARG A 527 17.22 -3.31 -1.57
CA ARG A 527 18.31 -4.06 -2.21
C ARG A 527 18.80 -3.37 -3.48
N LEU A 528 17.89 -3.00 -4.37
CA LEU A 528 18.25 -2.36 -5.64
C LEU A 528 18.97 -1.03 -5.43
N ARG A 529 18.55 -0.22 -4.43
CA ARG A 529 19.23 1.02 -4.07
C ARG A 529 20.63 0.76 -3.51
N GLU A 530 20.76 -0.12 -2.51
CA GLU A 530 22.07 -0.46 -1.93
C GLU A 530 23.01 -1.09 -2.97
N LEU A 531 22.49 -1.88 -3.91
CA LEU A 531 23.26 -2.46 -5.01
C LEU A 531 23.81 -1.39 -5.98
N ALA A 532 23.07 -0.32 -6.21
CA ALA A 532 23.58 0.82 -6.97
C ALA A 532 24.72 1.52 -6.22
N ASP A 533 24.56 1.71 -4.90
CA ASP A 533 25.56 2.39 -4.06
C ASP A 533 26.89 1.60 -3.98
N VAL A 534 26.82 0.27 -3.91
CA VAL A 534 28.01 -0.61 -3.86
C VAL A 534 28.55 -1.00 -5.25
N GLY A 535 27.96 -0.49 -6.33
CA GLY A 535 28.37 -0.78 -7.71
C GLY A 535 28.05 -2.20 -8.20
N GLY A 536 27.16 -2.93 -7.52
CA GLY A 536 26.69 -4.25 -7.95
C GLY A 536 25.65 -4.20 -9.07
N LEU A 537 25.00 -3.06 -9.24
CA LEU A 537 24.17 -2.70 -10.39
C LEU A 537 24.47 -1.26 -10.83
N SER A 538 24.22 -0.94 -12.10
CA SER A 538 24.27 0.46 -12.54
C SER A 538 23.12 1.25 -11.89
N ALA A 539 23.37 2.53 -11.58
CA ALA A 539 22.35 3.40 -11.00
C ALA A 539 21.09 3.51 -11.87
N SER A 540 21.25 3.50 -13.21
CA SER A 540 20.13 3.48 -14.14
C SER A 540 19.37 2.15 -14.11
N GLY A 541 20.07 1.01 -14.12
CA GLY A 541 19.43 -0.31 -14.08
C GLY A 541 18.67 -0.56 -12.77
N ALA A 542 19.22 -0.13 -11.64
CA ALA A 542 18.54 -0.17 -10.35
C ALA A 542 17.25 0.68 -10.37
N LYS A 543 17.33 1.91 -10.87
CA LYS A 543 16.16 2.80 -10.99
C LYS A 543 15.09 2.21 -11.92
N GLU A 544 15.47 1.70 -13.09
CA GLU A 544 14.55 1.09 -14.05
C GLU A 544 13.83 -0.13 -13.46
N LEU A 545 14.55 -0.99 -12.71
CA LEU A 545 13.94 -2.12 -12.00
C LEU A 545 12.97 -1.68 -10.89
N ILE A 546 13.31 -0.63 -10.14
CA ILE A 546 12.42 -0.07 -9.11
C ILE A 546 11.12 0.46 -9.75
N GLU A 547 11.21 1.22 -10.84
CA GLU A 547 10.03 1.75 -11.53
C GLU A 547 9.19 0.63 -12.15
N ALA A 548 9.83 -0.38 -12.76
CA ALA A 548 9.13 -1.56 -13.26
C ALA A 548 8.41 -2.33 -12.14
N TYR A 549 9.07 -2.53 -10.99
CA TYR A 549 8.50 -3.17 -9.81
C TYR A 549 7.26 -2.43 -9.31
N LYS A 550 7.39 -1.11 -9.10
CA LYS A 550 6.31 -0.25 -8.65
C LYS A 550 5.12 -0.31 -9.60
N PHE A 551 5.35 -0.18 -10.90
CA PHE A 551 4.28 -0.17 -11.89
C PHE A 551 3.56 -1.53 -11.97
N ILE A 552 4.28 -2.65 -11.98
CA ILE A 552 3.68 -3.99 -12.00
C ILE A 552 2.82 -4.20 -10.74
N ASN A 553 3.32 -3.81 -9.56
CA ASN A 553 2.53 -3.89 -8.32
C ASN A 553 1.33 -2.95 -8.33
N LEU A 554 1.44 -1.76 -8.90
CA LEU A 554 0.31 -0.83 -9.00
C LEU A 554 -0.83 -1.43 -9.85
N VAL A 555 -0.52 -2.11 -10.96
CA VAL A 555 -1.54 -2.82 -11.75
C VAL A 555 -2.19 -3.95 -10.95
N ARG A 556 -1.39 -4.70 -10.16
CA ARG A 556 -1.92 -5.74 -9.25
C ARG A 556 -2.84 -5.13 -8.18
N ILE A 557 -2.41 -4.05 -7.54
CA ILE A 557 -3.17 -3.34 -6.52
C ILE A 557 -4.47 -2.79 -7.10
N LYS A 558 -4.45 -2.21 -8.31
CA LYS A 558 -5.66 -1.74 -9.01
C LYS A 558 -6.68 -2.87 -9.23
N HIS A 559 -6.20 -4.03 -9.68
CA HIS A 559 -7.04 -5.20 -9.88
C HIS A 559 -7.64 -5.71 -8.56
N GLN A 560 -6.83 -5.87 -7.51
CA GLN A 560 -7.32 -6.32 -6.21
C GLN A 560 -8.25 -5.29 -5.54
N SER A 561 -7.97 -3.99 -5.68
CA SER A 561 -8.86 -2.92 -5.23
C SER A 561 -10.25 -3.02 -5.86
N ARG A 562 -10.32 -3.30 -7.18
CA ARG A 562 -11.59 -3.61 -7.85
C ARG A 562 -12.26 -4.86 -7.28
N GLN A 563 -11.53 -5.96 -7.09
CA GLN A 563 -12.08 -7.20 -6.53
C GLN A 563 -12.67 -6.97 -5.12
N ILE A 564 -11.99 -6.19 -4.29
CA ILE A 564 -12.47 -5.81 -2.96
C ILE A 564 -13.76 -5.00 -3.07
N LYS A 565 -13.82 -3.98 -3.95
CA LYS A 565 -15.02 -3.16 -4.18
C LYS A 565 -16.23 -3.97 -4.68
N THR A 566 -15.99 -5.01 -5.47
CA THR A 566 -17.03 -5.86 -6.06
C THR A 566 -17.30 -7.14 -5.27
N ASN A 567 -16.69 -7.30 -4.09
CA ASN A 567 -16.75 -8.51 -3.26
C ASN A 567 -16.39 -9.80 -4.02
N GLN A 568 -15.44 -9.72 -4.94
CA GLN A 568 -14.86 -10.87 -5.64
C GLN A 568 -13.68 -11.45 -4.85
N SER A 569 -13.42 -12.74 -5.06
CA SER A 569 -12.22 -13.40 -4.53
C SER A 569 -10.97 -12.71 -5.06
N ILE A 570 -10.02 -12.44 -4.16
CA ILE A 570 -8.77 -11.74 -4.50
C ILE A 570 -7.79 -12.72 -5.11
N ASP A 571 -7.17 -12.35 -6.24
CA ASP A 571 -6.15 -13.18 -6.89
C ASP A 571 -5.01 -12.36 -7.52
N ASN A 572 -4.19 -12.99 -8.36
CA ASN A 572 -3.03 -12.40 -9.03
C ASN A 572 -3.09 -12.53 -10.57
N LEU A 573 -4.22 -12.96 -11.11
CA LEU A 573 -4.48 -13.26 -12.52
C LEU A 573 -5.26 -12.10 -13.14
N VAL A 574 -4.55 -11.06 -13.55
CA VAL A 574 -5.17 -9.84 -14.07
C VAL A 574 -5.65 -10.05 -15.51
N PRO A 575 -6.96 -9.99 -15.80
CA PRO A 575 -7.45 -10.12 -17.16
C PRO A 575 -6.97 -8.93 -18.01
N THR A 576 -6.48 -9.17 -19.23
CA THR A 576 -5.94 -8.08 -20.06
C THR A 576 -6.97 -7.01 -20.41
N ILE A 577 -8.25 -7.40 -20.50
CA ILE A 577 -9.37 -6.47 -20.72
C ILE A 577 -9.58 -5.47 -19.57
N GLU A 578 -9.09 -5.77 -18.37
CA GLU A 578 -9.15 -4.86 -17.22
C GLU A 578 -7.98 -3.86 -17.19
N ILE A 579 -6.98 -4.07 -18.05
CA ILE A 579 -5.78 -3.24 -18.12
C ILE A 579 -5.96 -2.27 -19.29
N SER A 580 -5.88 -0.97 -19.01
CA SER A 580 -5.92 0.04 -20.07
C SER A 580 -4.80 -0.22 -21.08
N SER A 581 -5.00 0.05 -22.35
CA SER A 581 -3.98 -0.19 -23.39
C SER A 581 -2.72 0.65 -23.17
N LEU A 582 -2.83 1.83 -22.53
CA LEU A 582 -1.67 2.59 -22.06
C LEU A 582 -0.89 1.80 -21.00
N ASP A 583 -1.59 1.27 -19.99
CA ASP A 583 -0.98 0.44 -18.96
C ASP A 583 -0.42 -0.86 -19.53
N GLN A 584 -1.06 -1.46 -20.55
CA GLN A 584 -0.52 -2.61 -21.26
C GLN A 584 0.80 -2.28 -21.96
N LYS A 585 0.91 -1.10 -22.59
CA LYS A 585 2.17 -0.65 -23.21
C LYS A 585 3.26 -0.47 -22.14
N HIS A 586 2.95 0.24 -21.06
CA HIS A 586 3.88 0.41 -19.94
C HIS A 586 4.28 -0.92 -19.28
N LEU A 587 3.36 -1.89 -19.18
CA LEU A 587 3.65 -3.23 -18.69
C LEU A 587 4.62 -3.95 -19.62
N LYS A 588 4.44 -3.84 -20.94
CA LYS A 588 5.38 -4.42 -21.91
C LYS A 588 6.75 -3.79 -21.81
N ASP A 589 6.83 -2.49 -21.61
CA ASP A 589 8.11 -1.78 -21.42
C ASP A 589 8.78 -2.22 -20.10
N ALA A 590 8.03 -2.28 -19.00
CA ALA A 590 8.50 -2.80 -17.71
C ALA A 590 8.99 -4.26 -17.85
N PHE A 591 8.24 -5.15 -18.47
CA PHE A 591 8.66 -6.54 -18.70
C PHE A 591 9.88 -6.64 -19.61
N SER A 592 10.06 -5.72 -20.57
CA SER A 592 11.27 -5.67 -21.40
C SER A 592 12.50 -5.31 -20.57
N ILE A 593 12.38 -4.35 -19.64
CA ILE A 593 13.43 -4.01 -18.67
C ILE A 593 13.80 -5.25 -17.86
N VAL A 594 12.80 -5.93 -17.28
CA VAL A 594 13.04 -7.13 -16.45
C VAL A 594 13.72 -8.23 -17.28
N SER A 595 13.27 -8.47 -18.51
CA SER A 595 13.87 -9.47 -19.40
C SER A 595 15.33 -9.15 -19.74
N ASN A 596 15.63 -7.87 -20.01
CA ASN A 596 17.00 -7.43 -20.29
C ASN A 596 17.90 -7.59 -19.06
N MET A 597 17.40 -7.26 -17.87
CA MET A 597 18.14 -7.41 -16.62
C MET A 597 18.34 -8.88 -16.22
N GLN A 598 17.37 -9.76 -16.49
CA GLN A 598 17.55 -11.20 -16.34
C GLN A 598 18.63 -11.72 -17.30
N ALA A 599 18.65 -11.27 -18.56
CA ALA A 599 19.67 -11.66 -19.52
C ALA A 599 21.07 -11.16 -19.13
N ALA A 600 21.18 -9.92 -18.62
CA ALA A 600 22.44 -9.39 -18.10
C ALA A 600 22.96 -10.19 -16.90
N MET A 601 22.08 -10.52 -15.94
CA MET A 601 22.39 -11.39 -14.81
C MET A 601 22.86 -12.78 -15.27
N SER A 602 22.11 -13.40 -16.18
CA SER A 602 22.41 -14.71 -16.79
C SER A 602 23.82 -14.74 -17.39
N SER A 603 24.17 -13.70 -18.16
CA SER A 603 25.50 -13.55 -18.75
C SER A 603 26.59 -13.32 -17.70
N GLN A 604 26.35 -12.50 -16.68
CA GLN A 604 27.31 -12.19 -15.64
C GLN A 604 27.67 -13.42 -14.79
N TYR A 605 26.67 -14.24 -14.44
CA TYR A 605 26.86 -15.45 -13.62
C TYR A 605 26.97 -16.74 -14.44
N GLN A 606 27.12 -16.64 -15.76
CA GLN A 606 27.41 -17.76 -16.68
C GLN A 606 26.44 -18.95 -16.54
N THR A 607 25.14 -18.69 -16.44
CA THR A 607 24.14 -19.75 -16.19
C THR A 607 24.07 -20.80 -17.30
N SER A 608 24.55 -20.48 -18.52
CA SER A 608 24.62 -21.39 -19.65
C SER A 608 25.52 -22.61 -19.43
N ILE A 609 26.43 -22.56 -18.45
CA ILE A 609 27.33 -23.70 -18.12
C ILE A 609 26.58 -24.78 -17.31
N LEU A 610 25.40 -24.46 -16.77
CA LEU A 610 24.57 -25.36 -15.96
C LEU A 610 23.50 -26.11 -16.79
N LEU A 611 23.35 -25.75 -18.07
CA LEU A 611 22.51 -26.41 -19.07
C LEU A 611 23.30 -27.51 -19.78
#